data_AF-A0A537KBE6-F1
#
_entry.id   AF-A0A537KBE6-F1
#
_cell.length_a   1.000
_cell.length_b   1.000
_cell.length_c   1.000
_cell.angle_alpha   90.00
_cell.angle_beta   90.00
_cell.angle_gamma   90.00
#
_symmetry.space_group_name_H-M   'P 1'
#
loop_
_entity.id
_entity.type
_entity.pdbx_description
1 polymer ?
#
loop_
_entity_poly.entity_id
_entity_poly.type
_entity_poly.pdbx_seq_one_letter_code
_entity_poly.pdbx_strand_id
1 'polypeptide(L)'
;MKTFLTFLFCSLTIANCLFAQYDPGKINKKAVSLYTQALQKAESGNFKDAIDLLNQSINVDAKYVDAYLSLGGIYGEIKNYKSSTDNYEKAFSIDSNYTNEYKLHYSINLAGQGKFEQALAAINSLLSGEKIMAATRRAAEYRKKTFEFAVDYAKKNPSNYVFDPKNLGDSVNTPASEYFPSLTIDGQELVFTRRTGFSNEDFYYSRKNLNGWNYAKPMEGNINTDQNEAAQNISLDGKWLVFDACGRNDGFGGCDIYMSYLTPQGWSDAINLGRRINSEQWDAQPCLSPDKKDLYFSSARPGGYGGKDIYVCHLQANGRWSDPENLGPSVNTPGDEQCPFIHADNQTLYFTSNFWPGYGDDDLFYTRKQPDSSWSKPINLGYPINTINREGTLFITADGKTAYYAANRSDSRGDLDICSFELRQHIRPFKTLWVKGHVYDKKTSKGLPSSVELIDLASKHFVSKVQTDENGNYLITLPVGKDYAFNVNRKGYLFYSDNFFLSQRSPDSTYEKNIALQPIEVNASIVLHNIFFETKKFDLDPKSQAELDKVIQLLNDNSTLKIEISGHTDNVGKPADNITLSNNRARSVVSYLISKGIAAQRLVAKGYGETKPVADNKTEDGRAMNRRTELKVISR
;
A
#
# COMPACT_ATOMS: atom_id res chain seq x y z
N MET A 1 -7.91 -14.10 -25.91
CA MET A 1 -7.81 -15.48 -26.42
C MET A 1 -8.70 -15.78 -27.65
N LYS A 2 -8.90 -14.84 -28.59
CA LYS A 2 -9.54 -15.09 -29.91
C LYS A 2 -8.92 -14.28 -31.06
N THR A 3 -7.81 -13.58 -30.83
CA THR A 3 -7.22 -12.62 -31.78
C THR A 3 -5.99 -13.16 -32.53
N PHE A 4 -5.62 -14.43 -32.36
CA PHE A 4 -4.36 -14.96 -32.88
C PHE A 4 -4.45 -15.73 -34.20
N LEU A 5 -5.65 -15.98 -34.73
CA LEU A 5 -5.79 -16.75 -35.98
C LEU A 5 -6.79 -16.10 -36.92
N THR A 6 -6.29 -15.29 -37.85
CA THR A 6 -6.88 -15.19 -39.20
C THR A 6 -5.89 -14.54 -40.15
N PHE A 7 -5.72 -15.19 -41.31
CA PHE A 7 -5.38 -14.68 -42.65
C PHE A 7 -4.18 -15.34 -43.33
N LEU A 8 -4.49 -16.12 -44.37
CA LEU A 8 -3.57 -16.59 -45.41
C LEU A 8 -4.22 -16.34 -46.78
N PHE A 9 -3.37 -16.09 -47.78
CA PHE A 9 -3.58 -15.91 -49.24
C PHE A 9 -3.80 -14.49 -49.79
N CYS A 10 -2.77 -13.94 -50.45
CA CYS A 10 -2.70 -13.78 -51.92
C CYS A 10 -1.35 -13.20 -52.40
N SER A 11 -0.99 -13.49 -53.66
CA SER A 11 0.37 -13.51 -54.23
C SER A 11 0.71 -12.40 -55.26
N LEU A 12 2.04 -12.17 -55.44
CA LEU A 12 2.83 -11.76 -56.66
C LEU A 12 2.67 -10.31 -57.20
N THR A 13 3.68 -9.54 -57.67
CA THR A 13 5.10 -9.63 -58.15
C THR A 13 5.78 -8.24 -57.93
N ILE A 14 7.12 -8.00 -57.83
CA ILE A 14 8.20 -7.98 -58.86
C ILE A 14 9.59 -7.87 -58.16
N ALA A 15 10.63 -8.43 -58.81
CA ALA A 15 12.08 -8.55 -58.51
C ALA A 15 12.84 -7.24 -58.13
N ASN A 16 14.04 -7.18 -57.52
CA ASN A 16 15.20 -8.09 -57.45
C ASN A 16 16.11 -7.70 -56.25
N CYS A 17 16.55 -8.68 -55.46
CA CYS A 17 17.93 -8.86 -54.97
C CYS A 17 18.00 -10.23 -54.27
N LEU A 18 18.95 -11.07 -54.67
CA LEU A 18 19.04 -12.51 -54.38
C LEU A 18 19.35 -12.81 -52.90
N PHE A 19 18.32 -12.83 -52.07
CA PHE A 19 18.15 -13.86 -51.05
C PHE A 19 17.05 -14.80 -51.54
N ALA A 20 17.17 -16.10 -51.28
CA ALA A 20 16.10 -17.04 -51.62
C ALA A 20 14.85 -16.66 -50.81
N GLN A 21 13.89 -15.98 -51.44
CA GLN A 21 12.64 -15.59 -50.82
C GLN A 21 11.96 -16.82 -50.23
N TYR A 22 11.55 -16.75 -48.97
CA TYR A 22 10.88 -17.85 -48.29
C TYR A 22 9.59 -18.19 -49.05
N ASP A 23 9.44 -19.46 -49.40
CA ASP A 23 8.30 -19.99 -50.15
C ASP A 23 7.68 -21.13 -49.35
N PRO A 24 6.57 -20.89 -48.62
CA PRO A 24 5.89 -21.91 -47.83
C PRO A 24 5.53 -23.16 -48.64
N GLY A 25 5.31 -23.02 -49.96
CA GLY A 25 4.98 -24.13 -50.85
C GLY A 25 6.13 -25.08 -51.15
N LYS A 26 7.38 -24.70 -50.82
CA LYS A 26 8.59 -25.49 -51.04
C LYS A 26 9.14 -26.16 -49.78
N ILE A 27 8.47 -25.99 -48.64
CA ILE A 27 8.86 -26.63 -47.38
C ILE A 27 8.58 -28.13 -47.41
N ASN A 28 9.46 -28.90 -46.77
CA ASN A 28 9.31 -30.35 -46.69
C ASN A 28 7.93 -30.75 -46.11
N LYS A 29 7.19 -31.60 -46.82
CA LYS A 29 5.84 -32.05 -46.42
C LYS A 29 5.78 -32.66 -45.01
N LYS A 30 6.85 -33.36 -44.58
CA LYS A 30 6.94 -33.91 -43.22
C LYS A 30 7.10 -32.79 -42.18
N ALA A 31 7.88 -31.75 -42.48
CA ALA A 31 7.99 -30.58 -41.62
C ALA A 31 6.63 -29.86 -41.49
N VAL A 32 5.91 -29.66 -42.61
CA VAL A 32 4.55 -29.09 -42.60
C VAL A 32 3.60 -29.91 -41.73
N SER A 33 3.63 -31.25 -41.83
CA SER A 33 2.77 -32.12 -41.01
C SER A 33 3.08 -32.02 -39.51
N LEU A 34 4.35 -31.95 -39.13
CA LEU A 34 4.77 -31.75 -37.74
C LEU A 34 4.34 -30.37 -37.21
N TYR A 35 4.50 -29.34 -38.04
CA TYR A 35 4.05 -27.98 -37.73
C TYR A 35 2.55 -27.91 -37.47
N THR A 36 1.71 -28.51 -38.34
CA THR A 36 0.26 -28.54 -38.14
C THR A 36 -0.15 -29.25 -36.85
N GLN A 37 0.51 -30.35 -36.50
CA GLN A 37 0.28 -31.04 -35.22
C GLN A 37 0.68 -30.16 -34.03
N ALA A 38 1.79 -29.42 -34.15
CA ALA A 38 2.23 -28.51 -33.12
C ALA A 38 1.22 -27.39 -32.86
N LEU A 39 0.61 -26.82 -33.91
CA LEU A 39 -0.44 -25.82 -33.77
C LEU A 39 -1.66 -26.35 -33.02
N GLN A 40 -2.09 -27.58 -33.31
CA GLN A 40 -3.19 -28.22 -32.57
C GLN A 40 -2.85 -28.40 -31.08
N LYS A 41 -1.60 -28.75 -30.76
CA LYS A 41 -1.13 -28.84 -29.37
C LYS A 41 -1.14 -27.46 -28.70
N ALA A 42 -0.63 -26.43 -29.37
CA ALA A 42 -0.65 -25.06 -28.87
C ALA A 42 -2.09 -24.53 -28.64
N GLU A 43 -3.03 -24.82 -29.54
CA GLU A 43 -4.45 -24.44 -29.40
C GLU A 43 -5.10 -25.09 -28.18
N SER A 44 -4.67 -26.30 -27.81
CA SER A 44 -5.10 -26.99 -26.58
C SER A 44 -4.37 -26.54 -25.31
N GLY A 45 -3.47 -25.55 -25.40
CA GLY A 45 -2.64 -25.07 -24.29
C GLY A 45 -1.46 -25.99 -23.93
N ASN A 46 -1.27 -27.09 -24.68
CA ASN A 46 -0.14 -28.00 -24.48
C ASN A 46 1.12 -27.47 -25.19
N PHE A 47 1.70 -26.42 -24.60
CA PHE A 47 2.87 -25.73 -25.16
C PHE A 47 4.14 -26.60 -25.17
N LYS A 48 4.29 -27.52 -24.22
CA LYS A 48 5.45 -28.42 -24.17
C LYS A 48 5.52 -29.31 -25.42
N ASP A 49 4.43 -30.02 -25.71
CA ASP A 49 4.38 -30.90 -26.88
C ASP A 49 4.45 -30.10 -28.19
N ALA A 50 3.86 -28.89 -28.20
CA ALA A 50 3.93 -27.99 -29.35
C ALA A 50 5.39 -27.58 -29.64
N ILE A 51 6.16 -27.19 -28.62
CA ILE A 51 7.58 -26.84 -28.76
C ILE A 51 8.38 -28.03 -29.29
N ASP A 52 8.16 -29.23 -28.74
CA ASP A 52 8.87 -30.44 -29.18
C ASP A 52 8.59 -30.77 -30.66
N LEU A 53 7.33 -30.65 -31.10
CA LEU A 53 6.95 -30.86 -32.50
C LEU A 53 7.49 -29.78 -33.44
N LEU A 54 7.54 -28.52 -33.01
CA LEU A 54 8.14 -27.42 -33.79
C LEU A 54 9.65 -27.61 -33.95
N ASN A 55 10.35 -28.02 -32.90
CA ASN A 55 11.77 -28.36 -32.99
C ASN A 55 12.01 -29.54 -33.96
N GLN A 56 11.17 -30.57 -33.92
CA GLN A 56 11.22 -31.67 -34.89
C GLN A 56 10.96 -31.19 -36.32
N SER A 57 10.01 -30.28 -36.51
CA SER A 57 9.70 -29.67 -37.81
C SER A 57 10.92 -28.94 -38.38
N ILE A 58 11.56 -28.10 -37.56
CA ILE A 58 12.78 -27.35 -37.93
C ILE A 58 13.96 -28.29 -38.21
N ASN A 59 14.09 -29.39 -37.48
CA ASN A 59 15.12 -30.39 -37.74
C ASN A 59 14.92 -31.09 -39.10
N VAL A 60 13.67 -31.22 -39.57
CA VAL A 60 13.37 -31.76 -40.90
C VAL A 60 13.64 -30.72 -42.00
N ASP A 61 13.30 -29.45 -41.75
CA ASP A 61 13.55 -28.35 -42.68
C ASP A 61 13.95 -27.06 -41.95
N ALA A 62 15.26 -26.81 -41.87
CA ALA A 62 15.81 -25.66 -41.16
C ALA A 62 15.46 -24.30 -41.79
N LYS A 63 14.84 -24.27 -42.97
CA LYS A 63 14.35 -23.05 -43.63
C LYS A 63 12.88 -22.73 -43.31
N TYR A 64 12.22 -23.52 -42.46
CA TYR A 64 10.80 -23.34 -42.16
C TYR A 64 10.55 -22.13 -41.25
N VAL A 65 10.40 -20.95 -41.85
CA VAL A 65 10.22 -19.66 -41.16
C VAL A 65 9.01 -19.66 -40.21
N ASP A 66 7.86 -20.18 -40.65
CA ASP A 66 6.64 -20.17 -39.81
C ASP A 66 6.79 -21.01 -38.53
N ALA A 67 7.62 -22.05 -38.55
CA ALA A 67 7.91 -22.85 -37.36
C ALA A 67 8.73 -22.06 -36.33
N TYR A 68 9.75 -21.30 -36.77
CA TYR A 68 10.50 -20.40 -35.88
C TYR A 68 9.62 -19.27 -35.34
N LEU A 69 8.78 -18.66 -36.18
CA LEU A 69 7.85 -17.61 -35.75
C LEU A 69 6.87 -18.12 -34.69
N SER A 70 6.38 -19.37 -34.85
CA SER A 70 5.48 -20.01 -33.90
C SER A 70 6.20 -20.38 -32.60
N LEU A 71 7.45 -20.85 -32.65
CA LEU A 71 8.28 -21.01 -31.45
C LEU A 71 8.49 -19.68 -30.73
N GLY A 72 8.79 -18.62 -31.49
CA GLY A 72 8.92 -17.26 -30.95
C GLY A 72 7.67 -16.83 -30.18
N GLY A 73 6.49 -17.05 -30.77
CA GLY A 73 5.21 -16.76 -30.13
C GLY A 73 4.97 -17.58 -28.86
N ILE A 74 5.12 -18.91 -28.93
CA ILE A 74 4.89 -19.81 -27.79
C ILE A 74 5.85 -19.50 -26.65
N TYR A 75 7.15 -19.32 -26.93
CA TYR A 75 8.12 -18.94 -25.90
C TYR A 75 7.79 -17.59 -25.25
N GLY A 76 7.25 -16.64 -26.01
CA GLY A 76 6.78 -15.36 -25.47
C GLY A 76 5.58 -15.52 -24.53
N GLU A 77 4.63 -16.38 -24.90
CA GLU A 77 3.44 -16.69 -24.09
C GLU A 77 3.83 -17.29 -22.73
N ILE A 78 4.78 -18.23 -22.72
CA ILE A 78 5.30 -18.83 -21.47
C ILE A 78 6.41 -17.99 -20.81
N LYS A 79 6.56 -16.72 -21.22
CA LYS A 79 7.50 -15.72 -20.67
C LYS A 79 8.98 -16.11 -20.72
N ASN A 80 9.34 -17.06 -21.57
CA ASN A 80 10.73 -17.31 -21.93
C ASN A 80 11.16 -16.35 -23.05
N TYR A 81 11.29 -15.08 -22.67
CA TYR A 81 11.54 -14.00 -23.62
C TYR A 81 12.85 -14.17 -24.40
N LYS A 82 13.88 -14.78 -23.80
CA LYS A 82 15.16 -15.02 -24.47
C LYS A 82 15.01 -16.01 -25.61
N SER A 83 14.41 -17.18 -25.35
CA SER A 83 14.14 -18.15 -26.42
C SER A 83 13.17 -17.59 -27.45
N SER A 84 12.23 -16.75 -27.05
CA SER A 84 11.35 -16.05 -27.98
C SER A 84 12.11 -15.16 -28.97
N THR A 85 12.96 -14.25 -28.48
CA THR A 85 13.74 -13.35 -29.34
C THR A 85 14.71 -14.10 -30.24
N ASP A 86 15.35 -15.15 -29.74
CA ASP A 86 16.30 -15.96 -30.54
C ASP A 86 15.60 -16.61 -31.74
N ASN A 87 14.37 -17.10 -31.56
CA ASN A 87 13.60 -17.71 -32.64
C ASN A 87 13.10 -16.67 -33.66
N TYR A 88 12.68 -15.48 -33.20
CA TYR A 88 12.34 -14.38 -34.10
C TYR A 88 13.55 -13.91 -34.91
N GLU A 89 14.71 -13.70 -34.27
CA GLU A 89 15.96 -13.34 -34.95
C GLU A 89 16.36 -14.40 -35.98
N LYS A 90 16.16 -15.69 -35.66
CA LYS A 90 16.41 -16.78 -36.61
C LYS A 90 15.47 -16.71 -37.81
N ALA A 91 14.18 -16.47 -37.61
CA ALA A 91 13.22 -16.26 -38.70
C ALA A 91 13.61 -15.06 -39.58
N PHE A 92 13.98 -13.93 -38.96
CA PHE A 92 14.39 -12.71 -39.65
C PHE A 92 15.65 -12.91 -40.51
N SER A 93 16.57 -13.78 -40.07
CA SER A 93 17.77 -14.12 -40.83
C SER A 93 17.51 -14.91 -42.12
N ILE A 94 16.34 -15.55 -42.23
CA ILE A 94 15.95 -16.33 -43.42
C ILE A 94 15.25 -15.43 -44.44
N ASP A 95 14.23 -14.66 -44.02
CA ASP A 95 13.53 -13.71 -44.88
C ASP A 95 12.97 -12.53 -44.05
N SER A 96 13.68 -11.40 -44.07
CA SER A 96 13.30 -10.19 -43.32
C SER A 96 12.08 -9.45 -43.88
N ASN A 97 11.75 -9.66 -45.16
CA ASN A 97 10.57 -9.06 -45.79
C ASN A 97 9.31 -9.83 -45.40
N TYR A 98 9.36 -11.16 -45.49
CA TYR A 98 8.26 -12.04 -45.08
C TYR A 98 7.91 -11.87 -43.59
N THR A 99 8.92 -11.60 -42.76
CA THR A 99 8.78 -11.54 -41.30
C THR A 99 8.54 -10.13 -40.75
N ASN A 100 8.40 -9.10 -41.60
CA ASN A 100 8.39 -7.72 -41.15
C ASN A 100 7.30 -7.42 -40.10
N GLU A 101 6.10 -7.99 -40.24
CA GLU A 101 4.99 -7.78 -39.28
C GLU A 101 5.27 -8.38 -37.89
N TYR A 102 6.13 -9.40 -37.80
CA TYR A 102 6.51 -10.03 -36.54
C TYR A 102 7.49 -9.18 -35.71
N LYS A 103 8.00 -8.06 -36.25
CA LYS A 103 8.77 -7.08 -35.47
C LYS A 103 7.97 -6.52 -34.29
N LEU A 104 6.64 -6.46 -34.37
CA LEU A 104 5.79 -6.08 -33.24
C LEU A 104 5.95 -7.09 -32.10
N HIS A 105 5.70 -8.38 -32.35
CA HIS A 105 5.85 -9.43 -31.36
C HIS A 105 7.28 -9.56 -30.83
N TYR A 106 8.27 -9.46 -31.70
CA TYR A 106 9.68 -9.43 -31.32
C TYR A 106 10.01 -8.27 -30.37
N SER A 107 9.53 -7.05 -30.66
CA SER A 107 9.77 -5.89 -29.81
C SER A 107 9.15 -6.02 -28.40
N ILE A 108 7.98 -6.64 -28.30
CA ILE A 108 7.32 -6.94 -27.03
C ILE A 108 8.20 -7.89 -26.21
N ASN A 109 8.75 -8.93 -26.83
CA ASN A 109 9.63 -9.88 -26.14
C ASN A 109 11.01 -9.28 -25.78
N LEU A 110 11.54 -8.35 -26.59
CA LEU A 110 12.72 -7.56 -26.22
C LEU A 110 12.45 -6.72 -24.97
N ALA A 111 11.31 -6.03 -24.94
CA ALA A 111 10.90 -5.22 -23.79
C ALA A 111 10.63 -6.09 -22.53
N GLY A 112 10.14 -7.32 -22.70
CA GLY A 112 10.04 -8.31 -21.62
C GLY A 112 11.40 -8.71 -21.01
N GLN A 113 12.50 -8.56 -21.76
CA GLN A 113 13.87 -8.69 -21.24
C GLN A 113 14.43 -7.39 -20.64
N GLY A 114 13.65 -6.31 -20.63
CA GLY A 114 14.11 -4.97 -20.27
C GLY A 114 14.95 -4.27 -21.35
N LYS A 115 15.00 -4.80 -22.58
CA LYS A 115 15.78 -4.23 -23.69
C LYS A 115 14.97 -3.17 -24.44
N PHE A 116 14.54 -2.12 -23.75
CA PHE A 116 13.61 -1.12 -24.28
C PHE A 116 14.16 -0.32 -25.46
N GLU A 117 15.47 -0.03 -25.51
CA GLU A 117 16.09 0.65 -26.66
C GLU A 117 16.02 -0.20 -27.93
N GLN A 118 16.26 -1.51 -27.80
CA GLN A 118 16.18 -2.44 -28.93
C GLN A 118 14.72 -2.64 -29.35
N ALA A 119 13.80 -2.72 -28.39
CA ALA A 119 12.37 -2.80 -28.66
C ALA A 119 11.86 -1.56 -29.41
N LEU A 120 12.27 -0.37 -28.98
CA LEU A 120 11.95 0.89 -29.64
C LEU A 120 12.53 0.97 -31.06
N ALA A 121 13.77 0.52 -31.27
CA ALA A 121 14.37 0.45 -32.59
C ALA A 121 13.59 -0.50 -33.53
N ALA A 122 13.18 -1.67 -33.03
CA ALA A 122 12.37 -2.63 -33.78
C ALA A 122 11.00 -2.05 -34.18
N ILE A 123 10.32 -1.36 -33.26
CA ILE A 123 9.03 -0.69 -33.53
C ILE A 123 9.18 0.45 -34.53
N ASN A 124 10.20 1.28 -34.41
CA ASN A 124 10.44 2.36 -35.37
C ASN A 124 10.72 1.82 -36.78
N SER A 125 11.49 0.72 -36.88
CA SER A 125 11.71 0.03 -38.15
C SER A 125 10.44 -0.58 -38.74
N LEU A 126 9.56 -1.12 -37.89
CA LEU A 126 8.25 -1.60 -38.34
C LEU A 126 7.45 -0.43 -38.92
N LEU A 127 7.28 0.66 -38.16
CA LEU A 127 6.43 1.80 -38.51
C LEU A 127 6.87 2.58 -39.75
N SER A 128 8.16 2.53 -40.11
CA SER A 128 8.68 3.12 -41.35
C SER A 128 8.28 2.36 -42.62
N GLY A 129 7.73 1.14 -42.50
CA GLY A 129 7.24 0.37 -43.64
C GLY A 129 5.95 0.95 -44.25
N GLU A 130 5.88 0.99 -45.58
CA GLU A 130 4.74 1.53 -46.32
C GLU A 130 3.50 0.63 -46.28
N LYS A 131 3.69 -0.69 -46.13
CA LYS A 131 2.62 -1.71 -46.13
C LYS A 131 2.48 -2.36 -44.76
N ILE A 132 1.67 -1.76 -43.89
CA ILE A 132 1.33 -2.30 -42.56
C ILE A 132 -0.17 -2.18 -42.36
N MET A 133 -0.80 -3.25 -41.84
CA MET A 133 -2.21 -3.22 -41.46
C MET A 133 -2.49 -2.14 -40.41
N ALA A 134 -3.66 -1.49 -40.49
CA ALA A 134 -4.05 -0.41 -39.57
C ALA A 134 -4.11 -0.86 -38.09
N ALA A 135 -4.50 -2.11 -37.82
CA ALA A 135 -4.50 -2.68 -36.48
C ALA A 135 -3.07 -2.82 -35.93
N THR A 136 -2.16 -3.39 -36.71
CA THR A 136 -0.72 -3.51 -36.37
C THR A 136 -0.09 -2.14 -36.16
N ARG A 137 -0.41 -1.15 -37.00
CA ARG A 137 0.07 0.22 -36.82
C ARG A 137 -0.39 0.82 -35.49
N ARG A 138 -1.67 0.67 -35.13
CA ARG A 138 -2.19 1.17 -33.83
C ARG A 138 -1.49 0.50 -32.64
N ALA A 139 -1.33 -0.82 -32.68
CA ALA A 139 -0.63 -1.56 -31.63
C ALA A 139 0.86 -1.17 -31.52
N ALA A 140 1.53 -0.98 -32.65
CA ALA A 140 2.92 -0.52 -32.70
C ALA A 140 3.08 0.91 -32.18
N GLU A 141 2.18 1.84 -32.52
CA GLU A 141 2.22 3.21 -31.98
C GLU A 141 1.94 3.26 -30.47
N TYR A 142 1.06 2.39 -29.96
CA TYR A 142 0.88 2.23 -28.52
C TYR A 142 2.18 1.76 -27.84
N ARG A 143 2.79 0.67 -28.34
CA ARG A 143 4.05 0.13 -27.80
C ARG A 143 5.23 1.09 -27.97
N LYS A 144 5.23 1.91 -29.03
CA LYS A 144 6.23 2.97 -29.21
C LYS A 144 6.24 3.92 -28.02
N LYS A 145 5.07 4.43 -27.62
CA LYS A 145 4.93 5.36 -26.48
C LYS A 145 5.42 4.74 -25.16
N THR A 146 5.09 3.47 -24.91
CA THR A 146 5.55 2.77 -23.69
C THR A 146 7.06 2.58 -23.69
N PHE A 147 7.67 2.26 -24.84
CA PHE A 147 9.12 2.08 -24.95
C PHE A 147 9.87 3.41 -24.88
N GLU A 148 9.34 4.49 -25.47
CA GLU A 148 9.87 5.85 -25.32
C GLU A 148 9.87 6.28 -23.86
N PHE A 149 8.74 6.06 -23.15
CA PHE A 149 8.66 6.31 -21.72
C PHE A 149 9.71 5.52 -20.94
N ALA A 150 9.84 4.22 -21.18
CA ALA A 150 10.80 3.36 -20.51
C ALA A 150 12.25 3.84 -20.68
N VAL A 151 12.64 4.15 -21.93
CA VAL A 151 13.98 4.67 -22.26
C VAL A 151 14.24 6.01 -21.57
N ASP A 152 13.27 6.93 -21.60
CA ASP A 152 13.41 8.24 -20.96
C ASP A 152 13.41 8.16 -19.43
N TYR A 153 12.61 7.26 -18.85
CA TYR A 153 12.59 7.02 -17.41
C TYR A 153 13.94 6.49 -16.94
N ALA A 154 14.51 5.52 -17.64
CA ALA A 154 15.82 4.94 -17.33
C ALA A 154 16.95 5.99 -17.37
N LYS A 155 16.92 6.89 -18.36
CA LYS A 155 17.88 8.01 -18.45
C LYS A 155 17.76 9.00 -17.29
N LYS A 156 16.53 9.29 -16.86
CA LYS A 156 16.25 10.25 -15.76
C LYS A 156 16.46 9.64 -14.37
N ASN A 157 16.37 8.31 -14.25
CA ASN A 157 16.45 7.58 -12.99
C ASN A 157 17.49 6.45 -13.08
N PRO A 158 18.78 6.78 -13.29
CA PRO A 158 19.82 5.76 -13.31
C PRO A 158 19.83 5.01 -11.97
N SER A 159 19.79 3.68 -12.03
CA SER A 159 19.64 2.86 -10.83
C SER A 159 20.51 1.61 -10.90
N ASN A 160 21.15 1.28 -9.78
CA ASN A 160 21.79 -0.01 -9.52
C ASN A 160 20.84 -0.98 -8.79
N TYR A 161 19.54 -0.69 -8.81
CA TYR A 161 18.54 -1.50 -8.14
C TYR A 161 18.47 -2.90 -8.74
N VAL A 162 18.63 -3.90 -7.87
CA VAL A 162 18.46 -5.31 -8.22
C VAL A 162 17.07 -5.73 -7.78
N PHE A 163 16.22 -6.06 -8.75
CA PHE A 163 14.92 -6.65 -8.48
C PHE A 163 15.05 -8.16 -8.43
N ASP A 164 14.81 -8.70 -7.25
CA ASP A 164 14.97 -10.12 -6.96
C ASP A 164 13.72 -10.66 -6.24
N PRO A 165 12.59 -10.74 -6.94
CA PRO A 165 11.35 -11.21 -6.35
C PRO A 165 11.45 -12.69 -5.97
N LYS A 166 10.93 -13.01 -4.79
CA LYS A 166 10.91 -14.35 -4.19
C LYS A 166 9.49 -14.88 -4.18
N ASN A 167 9.26 -15.97 -4.88
CA ASN A 167 8.03 -16.74 -4.73
C ASN A 167 7.94 -17.30 -3.30
N LEU A 168 6.77 -17.20 -2.65
CA LEU A 168 6.60 -17.63 -1.26
C LEU A 168 6.58 -19.16 -1.07
N GLY A 169 6.62 -19.93 -2.16
CA GLY A 169 6.74 -21.38 -2.13
C GLY A 169 5.42 -22.09 -1.83
N ASP A 170 5.51 -23.42 -1.75
CA ASP A 170 4.35 -24.32 -1.76
C ASP A 170 3.57 -24.31 -0.43
N SER A 171 4.06 -23.60 0.58
CA SER A 171 3.29 -23.34 1.80
C SER A 171 2.23 -22.27 1.60
N VAL A 172 2.39 -21.37 0.62
CA VAL A 172 1.43 -20.30 0.30
C VAL A 172 0.79 -20.53 -1.07
N ASN A 173 1.61 -20.80 -2.08
CA ASN A 173 1.17 -20.89 -3.47
C ASN A 173 0.82 -22.31 -3.88
N THR A 174 -0.14 -22.45 -4.79
CA THR A 174 -0.64 -23.73 -5.30
C THR A 174 -0.81 -23.66 -6.82
N PRO A 175 -1.29 -24.73 -7.50
CA PRO A 175 -1.69 -24.60 -8.90
C PRO A 175 -2.87 -23.64 -9.15
N ALA A 176 -3.56 -23.19 -8.11
CA ALA A 176 -4.57 -22.13 -8.19
C ALA A 176 -3.92 -20.75 -8.34
N SER A 177 -4.75 -19.73 -8.58
CA SER A 177 -4.28 -18.34 -8.53
C SER A 177 -4.37 -17.82 -7.11
N GLU A 178 -3.28 -17.27 -6.58
CA GLU A 178 -3.23 -16.53 -5.32
C GLU A 178 -2.90 -15.04 -5.54
N TYR A 179 -3.70 -14.15 -4.95
CA TYR A 179 -3.60 -12.68 -5.15
C TYR A 179 -4.24 -11.89 -3.99
N PHE A 180 -4.23 -10.55 -4.05
CA PHE A 180 -4.62 -9.65 -2.94
C PHE A 180 -3.95 -9.98 -1.59
N PRO A 181 -2.60 -10.00 -1.51
CA PRO A 181 -1.93 -10.18 -0.23
C PRO A 181 -2.16 -8.97 0.69
N SER A 182 -2.43 -9.21 1.97
CA SER A 182 -2.44 -8.20 3.02
C SER A 182 -1.89 -8.79 4.32
N LEU A 183 -1.25 -7.99 5.17
CA LEU A 183 -0.62 -8.47 6.41
C LEU A 183 -1.00 -7.62 7.62
N THR A 184 -0.99 -8.25 8.79
CA THR A 184 -0.93 -7.54 10.09
C THR A 184 0.36 -6.73 10.22
N ILE A 185 0.35 -5.68 11.04
CA ILE A 185 1.49 -4.74 11.13
C ILE A 185 2.79 -5.38 11.63
N ASP A 186 2.68 -6.44 12.42
CA ASP A 186 3.82 -7.22 12.93
C ASP A 186 4.41 -8.19 11.88
N GLY A 187 3.77 -8.28 10.70
CA GLY A 187 4.17 -9.14 9.60
C GLY A 187 4.05 -10.63 9.90
N GLN A 188 3.25 -11.02 10.90
CA GLN A 188 3.13 -12.41 11.33
C GLN A 188 1.96 -13.16 10.67
N GLU A 189 0.92 -12.48 10.22
CA GLU A 189 -0.21 -13.09 9.52
C GLU A 189 -0.36 -12.47 8.13
N LEU A 190 -0.30 -13.33 7.11
CA LEU A 190 -0.58 -13.00 5.70
C LEU A 190 -1.96 -13.54 5.38
N VAL A 191 -2.83 -12.67 4.85
CA VAL A 191 -4.12 -13.02 4.27
C VAL A 191 -4.06 -12.79 2.77
N PHE A 192 -4.68 -13.66 1.98
CA PHE A 192 -4.73 -13.56 0.53
C PHE A 192 -5.97 -14.27 -0.02
N THR A 193 -6.35 -13.93 -1.24
CA THR A 193 -7.42 -14.58 -2.00
C THR A 193 -6.83 -15.72 -2.79
N ARG A 194 -7.50 -16.88 -2.79
CA ARG A 194 -7.20 -18.02 -3.66
C ARG A 194 -8.43 -18.34 -4.49
N ARG A 195 -8.22 -18.51 -5.81
CA ARG A 195 -9.27 -18.95 -6.72
C ARG A 195 -9.45 -20.47 -6.67
N THR A 196 -10.50 -20.95 -6.01
CA THR A 196 -10.83 -22.37 -5.84
C THR A 196 -11.83 -22.86 -6.90
N GLY A 197 -11.71 -24.13 -7.32
CA GLY A 197 -12.62 -24.73 -8.31
C GLY A 197 -12.59 -24.06 -9.69
N PHE A 198 -13.76 -23.93 -10.34
CA PHE A 198 -13.86 -23.34 -11.68
C PHE A 198 -13.86 -21.80 -11.68
N SER A 199 -14.19 -21.14 -10.56
CA SER A 199 -14.22 -19.67 -10.48
C SER A 199 -14.44 -19.08 -9.08
N ASN A 200 -14.53 -19.87 -8.00
CA ASN A 200 -14.82 -19.28 -6.68
C ASN A 200 -13.57 -18.62 -6.11
N GLU A 201 -13.72 -17.52 -5.41
CA GLU A 201 -12.64 -16.82 -4.72
C GLU A 201 -12.87 -16.96 -3.21
N ASP A 202 -11.87 -17.49 -2.50
CA ASP A 202 -11.93 -17.73 -1.05
C ASP A 202 -10.72 -17.08 -0.37
N PHE A 203 -10.89 -16.64 0.88
CA PHE A 203 -9.80 -16.10 1.68
C PHE A 203 -9.02 -17.19 2.41
N TYR A 204 -7.70 -17.08 2.34
CA TYR A 204 -6.74 -17.94 3.02
C TYR A 204 -5.80 -17.09 3.87
N TYR A 205 -5.27 -17.72 4.92
CA TYR A 205 -4.24 -17.11 5.74
C TYR A 205 -3.05 -18.05 5.95
N SER A 206 -1.87 -17.48 6.09
CA SER A 206 -0.66 -18.16 6.53
C SER A 206 0.01 -17.37 7.66
N ARG A 207 0.49 -18.08 8.66
CA ARG A 207 1.24 -17.48 9.77
C ARG A 207 2.72 -17.74 9.62
N LYS A 208 3.52 -16.71 9.86
CA LYS A 208 4.97 -16.77 9.85
C LYS A 208 5.49 -17.36 11.17
N ASN A 209 6.49 -18.21 11.07
CA ASN A 209 7.27 -18.73 12.20
C ASN A 209 8.78 -18.54 11.91
N LEU A 210 9.64 -19.08 12.76
CA LEU A 210 11.10 -19.00 12.60
C LEU A 210 11.63 -19.60 11.29
N ASN A 211 10.88 -20.54 10.70
CA ASN A 211 11.24 -21.27 9.47
C ASN A 211 10.55 -20.70 8.21
N GLY A 212 9.79 -19.59 8.32
CA GLY A 212 9.07 -18.97 7.21
C GLY A 212 7.55 -19.08 7.34
N TRP A 213 6.85 -19.07 6.20
CA TRP A 213 5.39 -19.16 6.15
C TRP A 213 4.92 -20.60 6.35
N ASN A 214 3.98 -20.82 7.28
CA ASN A 214 3.29 -22.10 7.44
C ASN A 214 2.40 -22.42 6.23
N TYR A 215 1.95 -23.67 6.11
CA TYR A 215 0.92 -24.04 5.15
C TYR A 215 -0.33 -23.17 5.34
N ALA A 216 -0.76 -22.53 4.26
CA ALA A 216 -1.92 -21.68 4.24
C ALA A 216 -3.20 -22.50 4.50
N LYS A 217 -4.12 -21.90 5.22
CA LYS A 217 -5.42 -22.48 5.59
C LYS A 217 -6.54 -21.56 5.15
N PRO A 218 -7.71 -22.09 4.77
CA PRO A 218 -8.88 -21.24 4.54
C PRO A 218 -9.19 -20.47 5.83
N MET A 219 -9.63 -19.22 5.71
CA MET A 219 -10.08 -18.44 6.87
C MET A 219 -11.28 -19.12 7.53
N GLU A 220 -11.20 -19.25 8.85
CA GLU A 220 -12.23 -19.91 9.66
C GLU A 220 -13.37 -18.94 10.02
N GLY A 221 -14.59 -19.47 10.18
CA GLY A 221 -15.80 -18.68 10.42
C GLY A 221 -16.71 -18.66 9.19
N ASN A 222 -17.64 -17.70 9.15
CA ASN A 222 -18.65 -17.60 8.08
C ASN A 222 -18.26 -16.60 6.99
N ILE A 223 -16.96 -16.49 6.72
CA ILE A 223 -16.41 -15.46 5.83
C ILE A 223 -16.21 -15.96 4.40
N ASN A 224 -15.82 -17.22 4.24
CA ASN A 224 -15.82 -17.91 2.95
C ASN A 224 -17.17 -18.58 2.76
N THR A 225 -17.80 -18.34 1.62
CA THR A 225 -19.11 -18.86 1.27
C THR A 225 -19.08 -19.53 -0.11
N ASP A 226 -20.22 -20.08 -0.55
CA ASP A 226 -20.36 -20.60 -1.92
C ASP A 226 -20.45 -19.47 -2.98
N GLN A 227 -20.26 -18.21 -2.57
CA GLN A 227 -20.32 -17.01 -3.43
C GLN A 227 -18.92 -16.42 -3.59
N ASN A 228 -18.77 -15.47 -4.52
CA ASN A 228 -17.47 -15.03 -4.96
C ASN A 228 -16.88 -13.90 -4.08
N GLU A 229 -16.05 -14.27 -3.12
CA GLU A 229 -15.31 -13.35 -2.23
C GLU A 229 -13.95 -12.94 -2.83
N ALA A 230 -13.87 -11.74 -3.41
CA ALA A 230 -12.77 -11.34 -4.28
C ALA A 230 -11.61 -10.65 -3.53
N ALA A 231 -11.50 -9.32 -3.56
CA ALA A 231 -10.36 -8.64 -2.96
C ALA A 231 -10.58 -8.37 -1.48
N GLN A 232 -9.55 -8.63 -0.65
CA GLN A 232 -9.58 -8.36 0.79
C GLN A 232 -8.46 -7.43 1.27
N ASN A 233 -8.72 -6.79 2.40
CA ASN A 233 -7.73 -6.09 3.21
C ASN A 233 -7.97 -6.36 4.70
N ILE A 234 -7.00 -7.01 5.36
CA ILE A 234 -6.99 -7.15 6.81
C ILE A 234 -6.48 -5.86 7.45
N SER A 235 -7.18 -5.38 8.47
CA SER A 235 -6.72 -4.27 9.27
C SER A 235 -5.40 -4.60 9.98
N LEU A 236 -4.59 -3.58 10.21
CA LEU A 236 -3.23 -3.74 10.74
C LEU A 236 -3.15 -4.38 12.14
N ASP A 237 -4.23 -4.36 12.92
CA ASP A 237 -4.33 -5.05 14.22
C ASP A 237 -4.95 -6.45 14.13
N GLY A 238 -5.29 -6.92 12.93
CA GLY A 238 -5.84 -8.25 12.66
C GLY A 238 -7.31 -8.43 13.04
N LYS A 239 -8.03 -7.36 13.40
CA LYS A 239 -9.39 -7.50 13.97
C LYS A 239 -10.52 -7.31 12.97
N TRP A 240 -10.29 -6.57 11.89
CA TRP A 240 -11.29 -6.27 10.86
C TRP A 240 -10.79 -6.79 9.51
N LEU A 241 -11.71 -7.33 8.71
CA LEU A 241 -11.50 -7.66 7.30
C LEU A 241 -12.50 -6.85 6.50
N VAL A 242 -12.02 -6.04 5.56
CA VAL A 242 -12.86 -5.41 4.55
C VAL A 242 -12.59 -6.09 3.22
N PHE A 243 -13.63 -6.37 2.46
CA PHE A 243 -13.49 -7.07 1.19
C PHE A 243 -14.63 -6.74 0.25
N ASP A 244 -14.47 -7.07 -1.03
CA ASP A 244 -15.58 -7.04 -1.97
C ASP A 244 -16.04 -8.44 -2.36
N ALA A 245 -17.30 -8.53 -2.73
CA ALA A 245 -17.88 -9.75 -3.26
C ALA A 245 -18.89 -9.44 -4.37
N CYS A 246 -18.87 -10.28 -5.40
CA CYS A 246 -19.57 -10.02 -6.66
C CYS A 246 -20.78 -10.93 -6.85
N GLY A 247 -21.89 -10.36 -7.32
CA GLY A 247 -23.11 -11.11 -7.62
C GLY A 247 -23.77 -11.77 -6.41
N ARG A 248 -23.49 -11.27 -5.19
CA ARG A 248 -24.11 -11.83 -3.98
C ARG A 248 -25.60 -11.52 -3.90
N ASN A 249 -26.38 -12.44 -3.33
CA ASN A 249 -27.83 -12.28 -3.18
C ASN A 249 -28.21 -11.11 -2.25
N ASP A 250 -27.35 -10.77 -1.29
CA ASP A 250 -27.48 -9.64 -0.38
C ASP A 250 -26.77 -8.36 -0.89
N GLY A 251 -26.41 -8.34 -2.17
CA GLY A 251 -25.77 -7.23 -2.85
C GLY A 251 -26.73 -6.15 -3.40
N PHE A 252 -26.15 -5.01 -3.75
CA PHE A 252 -26.80 -3.87 -4.37
C PHE A 252 -26.36 -3.61 -5.82
N GLY A 253 -25.19 -4.13 -6.23
CA GLY A 253 -24.59 -3.87 -7.54
C GLY A 253 -23.81 -5.05 -8.12
N GLY A 254 -22.88 -4.74 -9.02
CA GLY A 254 -22.04 -5.76 -9.68
C GLY A 254 -21.09 -6.44 -8.68
N CYS A 255 -20.37 -5.63 -7.91
CA CYS A 255 -19.63 -6.05 -6.74
C CYS A 255 -19.85 -5.00 -5.66
N ASP A 256 -19.93 -5.44 -4.41
CA ASP A 256 -20.17 -4.58 -3.26
C ASP A 256 -19.11 -4.79 -2.19
N ILE A 257 -18.86 -3.76 -1.39
CA ILE A 257 -17.98 -3.81 -0.23
C ILE A 257 -18.72 -4.34 1.00
N TYR A 258 -18.07 -5.29 1.67
CA TYR A 258 -18.48 -5.95 2.90
C TYR A 258 -17.41 -5.79 3.97
N MET A 259 -17.81 -6.03 5.23
CA MET A 259 -16.89 -6.08 6.35
C MET A 259 -17.22 -7.25 7.28
N SER A 260 -16.19 -7.88 7.83
CA SER A 260 -16.28 -8.91 8.88
C SER A 260 -15.34 -8.57 10.03
N TYR A 261 -15.68 -9.03 11.23
CA TYR A 261 -14.94 -8.76 12.45
C TYR A 261 -14.48 -10.06 13.11
N LEU A 262 -13.24 -10.05 13.62
CA LEU A 262 -12.73 -11.15 14.41
C LEU A 262 -13.39 -11.15 15.78
N THR A 263 -14.09 -12.24 16.10
CA THR A 263 -14.74 -12.49 17.39
C THR A 263 -14.04 -13.64 18.13
N PRO A 264 -14.33 -13.89 19.42
CA PRO A 264 -13.82 -15.06 20.12
C PRO A 264 -14.19 -16.41 19.46
N GLN A 265 -15.23 -16.44 18.63
CA GLN A 265 -15.72 -17.62 17.91
C GLN A 265 -15.13 -17.75 16.48
N GLY A 266 -14.32 -16.79 16.04
CA GLY A 266 -13.82 -16.69 14.66
C GLY A 266 -14.36 -15.44 13.95
N TRP A 267 -14.17 -15.37 12.63
CA TRP A 267 -14.69 -14.26 11.82
C TRP A 267 -16.21 -14.28 11.77
N SER A 268 -16.83 -13.11 11.97
CA SER A 268 -18.27 -12.93 11.89
C SER A 268 -18.80 -13.11 10.46
N ASP A 269 -20.12 -13.22 10.33
CA ASP A 269 -20.78 -13.09 9.03
C ASP A 269 -20.38 -11.78 8.33
N ALA A 270 -20.36 -11.81 7.00
CA ALA A 270 -20.15 -10.65 6.15
C ALA A 270 -21.29 -9.63 6.31
N ILE A 271 -20.94 -8.38 6.57
CA ILE A 271 -21.90 -7.27 6.66
C ILE A 271 -21.73 -6.38 5.44
N ASN A 272 -22.74 -6.32 4.56
CA ASN A 272 -22.77 -5.37 3.44
C ASN A 272 -22.78 -3.94 3.97
N LEU A 273 -21.92 -3.07 3.44
CA LEU A 273 -21.81 -1.68 3.91
C LEU A 273 -22.94 -0.75 3.45
N GLY A 274 -23.93 -1.27 2.72
CA GLY A 274 -25.16 -0.58 2.38
C GLY A 274 -25.03 0.36 1.18
N ARG A 275 -26.19 0.82 0.67
CA ARG A 275 -26.30 1.71 -0.51
C ARG A 275 -25.64 3.09 -0.38
N ARG A 276 -25.16 3.44 0.81
CA ARG A 276 -24.37 4.66 0.98
C ARG A 276 -22.98 4.48 0.39
N ILE A 277 -22.35 3.34 0.69
CA ILE A 277 -21.02 3.03 0.18
C ILE A 277 -21.16 2.35 -1.18
N ASN A 278 -22.00 1.33 -1.27
CA ASN A 278 -22.18 0.51 -2.46
C ASN A 278 -23.16 1.16 -3.45
N SER A 279 -22.86 1.02 -4.73
CA SER A 279 -23.61 1.50 -5.88
C SER A 279 -24.17 0.32 -6.68
N GLU A 280 -24.85 0.60 -7.80
CA GLU A 280 -25.28 -0.46 -8.71
C GLU A 280 -24.15 -0.98 -9.62
N GLN A 281 -22.96 -0.36 -9.54
CA GLN A 281 -21.82 -0.66 -10.40
C GLN A 281 -20.83 -1.60 -9.71
N TRP A 282 -19.62 -1.69 -10.24
CA TRP A 282 -18.52 -2.44 -9.65
C TRP A 282 -17.84 -1.59 -8.57
N ASP A 283 -18.08 -1.89 -7.30
CA ASP A 283 -17.39 -1.33 -6.13
C ASP A 283 -16.51 -2.41 -5.49
N ALA A 284 -15.20 -2.25 -5.57
CA ALA A 284 -14.28 -3.36 -5.27
C ALA A 284 -12.90 -2.91 -4.79
N GLN A 285 -12.07 -3.88 -4.43
CA GLN A 285 -10.67 -3.70 -4.07
C GLN A 285 -10.46 -2.74 -2.90
N PRO A 286 -11.14 -2.96 -1.75
CA PRO A 286 -11.08 -2.05 -0.63
C PRO A 286 -9.71 -2.10 0.07
N CYS A 287 -9.31 -0.96 0.64
CA CYS A 287 -8.19 -0.84 1.54
C CYS A 287 -8.52 0.09 2.70
N LEU A 288 -8.38 -0.42 3.93
CA LEU A 288 -8.65 0.32 5.14
C LEU A 288 -7.39 1.08 5.58
N SER A 289 -7.56 2.33 6.02
CA SER A 289 -6.46 3.08 6.62
C SER A 289 -5.96 2.42 7.90
N PRO A 290 -4.68 2.64 8.27
CA PRO A 290 -4.08 2.09 9.49
C PRO A 290 -4.87 2.36 10.78
N ASP A 291 -5.60 3.48 10.82
CA ASP A 291 -6.42 3.93 11.94
C ASP A 291 -7.92 3.60 11.81
N LYS A 292 -8.30 2.88 10.75
CA LYS A 292 -9.68 2.46 10.45
C LYS A 292 -10.65 3.63 10.24
N LYS A 293 -10.13 4.80 9.84
CA LYS A 293 -10.91 6.01 9.61
C LYS A 293 -11.25 6.27 8.16
N ASP A 294 -10.41 5.82 7.24
CA ASP A 294 -10.62 5.99 5.81
C ASP A 294 -10.72 4.61 5.15
N LEU A 295 -11.73 4.43 4.31
CA LEU A 295 -11.91 3.24 3.47
C LEU A 295 -11.74 3.66 2.02
N TYR A 296 -10.62 3.27 1.42
CA TYR A 296 -10.34 3.48 0.00
C TYR A 296 -10.86 2.30 -0.81
N PHE A 297 -11.40 2.54 -2.00
CA PHE A 297 -11.85 1.47 -2.89
C PHE A 297 -11.95 1.98 -4.33
N SER A 298 -11.95 1.06 -5.30
CA SER A 298 -12.13 1.38 -6.72
C SER A 298 -13.61 1.22 -7.11
N SER A 299 -14.13 2.14 -7.92
CA SER A 299 -15.54 2.16 -8.31
C SER A 299 -15.75 2.58 -9.75
N ALA A 300 -16.63 1.88 -10.46
CA ALA A 300 -17.14 2.26 -11.77
C ALA A 300 -18.43 3.11 -11.69
N ARG A 301 -18.73 3.70 -10.53
CA ARG A 301 -19.96 4.50 -10.33
C ARG A 301 -20.00 5.70 -11.28
N PRO A 302 -21.20 6.13 -11.73
CA PRO A 302 -21.33 7.33 -12.54
C PRO A 302 -20.85 8.60 -11.82
N GLY A 303 -20.29 9.54 -12.57
CA GLY A 303 -19.83 10.84 -12.06
C GLY A 303 -18.34 10.89 -11.68
N GLY A 304 -17.58 9.81 -11.93
CA GLY A 304 -16.11 9.81 -11.89
C GLY A 304 -15.45 10.51 -13.10
N TYR A 305 -14.12 10.47 -13.13
CA TYR A 305 -13.26 11.01 -14.17
C TYR A 305 -13.08 10.06 -15.37
N GLY A 306 -13.13 8.74 -15.14
CA GLY A 306 -12.83 7.75 -16.17
C GLY A 306 -13.62 6.46 -16.04
N GLY A 307 -12.95 5.35 -16.36
CA GLY A 307 -13.52 4.01 -16.29
C GLY A 307 -13.80 3.60 -14.84
N LYS A 308 -12.74 3.42 -14.07
CA LYS A 308 -12.80 3.15 -12.64
C LYS A 308 -11.98 4.17 -11.90
N ASP A 309 -12.55 4.71 -10.84
CA ASP A 309 -11.91 5.75 -10.03
C ASP A 309 -11.70 5.24 -8.60
N ILE A 310 -10.69 5.77 -7.91
CA ILE A 310 -10.52 5.56 -6.48
C ILE A 310 -11.37 6.56 -5.69
N TYR A 311 -12.16 6.04 -4.77
CA TYR A 311 -12.97 6.78 -3.81
C TYR A 311 -12.50 6.52 -2.37
N VAL A 312 -12.86 7.41 -1.46
CA VAL A 312 -12.66 7.27 -0.02
C VAL A 312 -13.95 7.53 0.75
N CYS A 313 -14.24 6.72 1.76
CA CYS A 313 -15.25 6.99 2.78
C CYS A 313 -14.59 7.25 4.13
N HIS A 314 -15.16 8.15 4.92
CA HIS A 314 -14.65 8.51 6.25
C HIS A 314 -15.57 7.99 7.36
N LEU A 315 -14.99 7.30 8.35
CA LEU A 315 -15.73 6.82 9.52
C LEU A 315 -16.02 7.98 10.47
N GLN A 316 -17.29 8.36 10.54
CA GLN A 316 -17.76 9.48 11.33
C GLN A 316 -17.85 9.13 12.83
N ALA A 317 -17.94 10.16 13.67
CA ALA A 317 -18.04 10.00 15.13
C ALA A 317 -19.31 9.24 15.58
N ASN A 318 -20.34 9.17 14.74
CA ASN A 318 -21.57 8.40 14.98
C ASN A 318 -21.44 6.91 14.63
N GLY A 319 -20.26 6.45 14.21
CA GLY A 319 -20.00 5.07 13.80
C GLY A 319 -20.45 4.72 12.39
N ARG A 320 -20.93 5.68 11.59
CA ARG A 320 -21.31 5.48 10.20
C ARG A 320 -20.23 6.00 9.26
N TRP A 321 -20.11 5.36 8.10
CA TRP A 321 -19.30 5.87 7.00
C TRP A 321 -19.97 7.09 6.34
N SER A 322 -19.16 8.02 5.86
CA SER A 322 -19.58 9.13 5.00
C SER A 322 -20.04 8.62 3.63
N ASP A 323 -20.60 9.53 2.82
CA ASP A 323 -20.77 9.25 1.40
C ASP A 323 -19.37 9.17 0.72
N PRO A 324 -19.21 8.37 -0.35
CA PRO A 324 -17.93 8.23 -1.04
C PRO A 324 -17.47 9.52 -1.71
N GLU A 325 -16.25 9.94 -1.41
CA GLU A 325 -15.56 11.08 -2.01
C GLU A 325 -14.57 10.59 -3.07
N ASN A 326 -14.63 11.14 -4.28
CA ASN A 326 -13.68 10.84 -5.34
C ASN A 326 -12.32 11.48 -5.01
N LEU A 327 -11.20 10.77 -5.18
CA LEU A 327 -9.86 11.31 -4.86
C LEU A 327 -9.39 12.46 -5.77
N GLY A 328 -10.18 12.81 -6.78
CA GLY A 328 -9.96 13.96 -7.62
C GLY A 328 -8.94 13.72 -8.75
N PRO A 329 -8.69 14.74 -9.58
CA PRO A 329 -7.95 14.60 -10.83
C PRO A 329 -6.43 14.49 -10.64
N SER A 330 -5.94 14.64 -9.40
CA SER A 330 -4.55 14.34 -9.08
C SER A 330 -4.29 12.84 -9.01
N VAL A 331 -5.32 12.01 -8.79
CA VAL A 331 -5.21 10.55 -8.73
C VAL A 331 -5.97 9.92 -9.90
N ASN A 332 -7.24 10.26 -10.03
CA ASN A 332 -8.15 9.67 -11.01
C ASN A 332 -8.01 10.32 -12.38
N THR A 333 -8.14 9.50 -13.42
CA THR A 333 -7.89 9.84 -14.82
C THR A 333 -9.04 9.36 -15.70
N PRO A 334 -9.01 9.59 -17.02
CA PRO A 334 -9.95 8.94 -17.93
C PRO A 334 -9.83 7.41 -18.02
N GLY A 335 -8.79 6.80 -17.45
CA GLY A 335 -8.58 5.35 -17.44
C GLY A 335 -9.19 4.63 -16.24
N ASP A 336 -8.60 3.50 -15.87
CA ASP A 336 -8.96 2.72 -14.68
C ASP A 336 -7.89 2.88 -13.60
N GLU A 337 -8.25 3.46 -12.47
CA GLU A 337 -7.48 3.45 -11.22
C GLU A 337 -7.99 2.36 -10.27
N GLN A 338 -7.11 1.43 -9.92
CA GLN A 338 -7.47 0.16 -9.25
C GLN A 338 -6.47 -0.19 -8.14
N CYS A 339 -6.83 -1.20 -7.33
CA CYS A 339 -6.00 -1.77 -6.26
C CYS A 339 -5.37 -0.73 -5.31
N PRO A 340 -6.15 0.20 -4.72
CA PRO A 340 -5.60 1.16 -3.78
C PRO A 340 -5.00 0.45 -2.56
N PHE A 341 -3.83 0.89 -2.12
CA PHE A 341 -3.17 0.44 -0.90
C PHE A 341 -2.58 1.64 -0.15
N ILE A 342 -3.19 2.01 0.98
CA ILE A 342 -2.67 3.04 1.88
C ILE A 342 -1.70 2.40 2.89
N HIS A 343 -0.45 2.88 2.92
CA HIS A 343 0.58 2.30 3.78
C HIS A 343 0.35 2.62 5.27
N ALA A 344 1.01 1.86 6.14
CA ALA A 344 1.02 2.06 7.60
C ALA A 344 1.41 3.48 8.04
N ASP A 345 2.17 4.22 7.21
CA ASP A 345 2.50 5.64 7.43
C ASP A 345 1.32 6.62 7.32
N ASN A 346 0.16 6.11 6.88
CA ASN A 346 -1.10 6.82 6.63
C ASN A 346 -0.98 8.01 5.65
N GLN A 347 0.09 8.03 4.84
CA GLN A 347 0.47 9.15 3.99
C GLN A 347 0.76 8.71 2.55
N THR A 348 1.25 7.49 2.33
CA THR A 348 1.64 7.01 1.00
C THR A 348 0.61 6.02 0.46
N LEU A 349 -0.06 6.40 -0.63
CA LEU A 349 -1.03 5.57 -1.35
C LEU A 349 -0.37 4.98 -2.59
N TYR A 350 -0.47 3.67 -2.76
CA TYR A 350 -0.09 2.92 -3.95
C TYR A 350 -1.34 2.47 -4.69
N PHE A 351 -1.31 2.45 -6.02
CA PHE A 351 -2.43 2.01 -6.84
C PHE A 351 -1.95 1.65 -8.25
N THR A 352 -2.78 0.98 -9.03
CA THR A 352 -2.53 0.72 -10.46
C THR A 352 -3.31 1.69 -11.34
N SER A 353 -2.77 2.09 -12.49
CA SER A 353 -3.48 2.87 -13.51
C SER A 353 -3.08 2.46 -14.93
N ASN A 354 -4.03 2.49 -15.85
CA ASN A 354 -3.84 2.24 -17.28
C ASN A 354 -3.76 3.51 -18.16
N PHE A 355 -3.76 4.69 -17.55
CA PHE A 355 -3.76 5.97 -18.27
C PHE A 355 -2.44 6.73 -18.18
N TRP A 356 -1.87 6.80 -16.98
CA TRP A 356 -0.63 7.52 -16.75
C TRP A 356 0.51 6.93 -17.60
N PRO A 357 1.48 7.76 -18.08
CA PRO A 357 2.62 7.25 -18.82
C PRO A 357 3.35 6.13 -18.07
N GLY A 358 3.55 5.00 -18.75
CA GLY A 358 3.95 3.74 -18.14
C GLY A 358 4.59 2.75 -19.12
N TYR A 359 4.83 1.54 -18.62
CA TYR A 359 5.52 0.45 -19.31
C TYR A 359 4.54 -0.52 -19.99
N GLY A 360 3.34 -0.69 -19.44
CA GLY A 360 2.38 -1.70 -19.87
C GLY A 360 0.93 -1.24 -19.84
N ASP A 361 0.04 -2.22 -19.63
CA ASP A 361 -1.41 -2.04 -19.68
C ASP A 361 -1.93 -1.44 -18.38
N ASP A 362 -1.46 -1.91 -17.23
CA ASP A 362 -1.73 -1.29 -15.92
C ASP A 362 -0.40 -1.25 -15.17
N ASP A 363 0.01 -0.05 -14.77
CA ASP A 363 1.28 0.18 -14.09
C ASP A 363 1.02 0.54 -12.62
N LEU A 364 1.92 0.17 -11.71
CA LEU A 364 1.88 0.67 -10.33
C LEU A 364 2.39 2.11 -10.24
N PHE A 365 1.69 2.91 -9.46
CA PHE A 365 2.04 4.28 -9.08
C PHE A 365 1.98 4.46 -7.56
N TYR A 366 2.65 5.50 -7.06
CA TYR A 366 2.41 5.99 -5.71
C TYR A 366 2.16 7.49 -5.70
N THR A 367 1.38 7.94 -4.72
CA THR A 367 1.17 9.35 -4.38
C THR A 367 1.25 9.55 -2.86
N ARG A 368 1.51 10.78 -2.43
CA ARG A 368 1.63 11.15 -1.02
C ARG A 368 0.67 12.26 -0.64
N LYS A 369 0.00 12.06 0.49
CA LYS A 369 -0.85 13.07 1.14
C LYS A 369 0.01 14.27 1.54
N GLN A 370 -0.44 15.46 1.16
CA GLN A 370 0.18 16.75 1.46
C GLN A 370 -0.36 17.31 2.78
N PRO A 371 0.28 18.34 3.37
CA PRO A 371 -0.20 18.95 4.62
C PRO A 371 -1.64 19.51 4.56
N ASP A 372 -2.11 19.90 3.37
CA ASP A 372 -3.48 20.34 3.11
C ASP A 372 -4.46 19.18 2.81
N SER A 373 -4.01 17.93 3.01
CA SER A 373 -4.73 16.68 2.71
C SER A 373 -4.92 16.37 1.22
N SER A 374 -4.42 17.20 0.30
CA SER A 374 -4.40 16.87 -1.13
C SER A 374 -3.39 15.76 -1.45
N TRP A 375 -3.53 15.11 -2.61
CA TRP A 375 -2.59 14.10 -3.09
C TRP A 375 -1.57 14.68 -4.06
N SER A 376 -0.30 14.32 -3.94
CA SER A 376 0.73 14.68 -4.92
C SER A 376 0.47 14.07 -6.29
N LYS A 377 1.20 14.53 -7.32
CA LYS A 377 1.21 13.86 -8.61
C LYS A 377 1.69 12.40 -8.47
N PRO A 378 1.01 11.42 -9.10
CA PRO A 378 1.42 10.02 -9.09
C PRO A 378 2.79 9.83 -9.75
N ILE A 379 3.61 8.98 -9.15
CA ILE A 379 4.95 8.64 -9.63
C ILE A 379 4.98 7.14 -9.95
N ASN A 380 5.36 6.84 -11.19
CA ASN A 380 5.45 5.47 -11.71
C ASN A 380 6.53 4.66 -10.96
N LEU A 381 6.19 3.41 -10.60
CA LEU A 381 7.07 2.49 -9.89
C LEU A 381 8.15 1.85 -10.76
N GLY A 382 8.33 2.23 -12.02
CA GLY A 382 9.54 1.98 -12.82
C GLY A 382 9.82 0.50 -13.14
N TYR A 383 10.53 0.23 -14.22
CA TYR A 383 11.05 -1.11 -14.47
C TYR A 383 12.15 -1.47 -13.45
N PRO A 384 12.27 -2.74 -13.02
CA PRO A 384 11.46 -3.91 -13.38
C PRO A 384 10.29 -4.21 -12.43
N ILE A 385 9.83 -3.25 -11.63
CA ILE A 385 8.61 -3.44 -10.82
C ILE A 385 7.39 -3.37 -11.73
N ASN A 386 7.30 -2.31 -12.53
CA ASN A 386 6.36 -2.25 -13.65
C ASN A 386 6.95 -2.98 -14.86
N THR A 387 6.11 -3.75 -15.55
CA THR A 387 6.48 -4.55 -16.70
C THR A 387 5.71 -4.08 -17.93
N ILE A 388 5.87 -4.78 -19.05
CA ILE A 388 5.10 -4.51 -20.28
C ILE A 388 3.66 -5.02 -20.22
N ASN A 389 3.29 -5.70 -19.13
CA ASN A 389 2.01 -6.37 -18.95
C ASN A 389 1.14 -5.56 -17.98
N ARG A 390 0.24 -6.26 -17.27
CA ARG A 390 -0.62 -5.71 -16.24
C ARG A 390 -0.04 -6.02 -14.87
N GLU A 391 0.32 -4.97 -14.12
CA GLU A 391 0.54 -5.06 -12.69
C GLU A 391 -0.80 -5.04 -11.94
N GLY A 392 -0.78 -5.58 -10.72
CA GLY A 392 -1.96 -5.68 -9.87
C GLY A 392 -1.64 -5.25 -8.45
N THR A 393 -2.18 -5.99 -7.49
CA THR A 393 -2.11 -5.66 -6.06
C THR A 393 -0.70 -5.58 -5.53
N LEU A 394 -0.45 -4.56 -4.70
CA LEU A 394 0.80 -4.38 -3.97
C LEU A 394 0.49 -4.12 -2.49
N PHE A 395 1.12 -4.88 -1.61
CA PHE A 395 1.13 -4.61 -0.17
C PHE A 395 2.56 -4.37 0.30
N ILE A 396 2.77 -3.39 1.17
CA ILE A 396 4.10 -3.03 1.67
C ILE A 396 4.08 -3.09 3.18
N THR A 397 5.00 -3.84 3.78
CA THR A 397 5.07 -4.01 5.23
C THR A 397 5.47 -2.72 5.94
N ALA A 398 5.24 -2.70 7.25
CA ALA A 398 5.52 -1.54 8.10
C ALA A 398 7.01 -1.12 8.08
N ASP A 399 7.94 -2.02 7.73
CA ASP A 399 9.36 -1.67 7.50
C ASP A 399 9.58 -0.69 6.34
N GLY A 400 8.56 -0.46 5.50
CA GLY A 400 8.59 0.37 4.29
C GLY A 400 9.45 -0.21 3.17
N LYS A 401 9.91 -1.45 3.31
CA LYS A 401 10.92 -2.07 2.45
C LYS A 401 10.38 -3.31 1.75
N THR A 402 9.78 -4.23 2.50
CA THR A 402 9.33 -5.51 1.97
C THR A 402 7.94 -5.36 1.35
N ALA A 403 7.82 -5.72 0.08
CA ALA A 403 6.57 -5.70 -0.66
C ALA A 403 6.11 -7.13 -0.96
N TYR A 404 4.80 -7.33 -1.03
CA TYR A 404 4.12 -8.55 -1.45
C TYR A 404 3.19 -8.20 -2.61
N TYR A 405 3.18 -9.05 -3.64
CA TYR A 405 2.38 -8.84 -4.83
C TYR A 405 2.04 -10.18 -5.48
N ALA A 406 1.03 -10.18 -6.35
CA ALA A 406 0.67 -11.33 -7.16
C ALA A 406 1.37 -11.25 -8.51
N ALA A 407 1.99 -12.34 -8.96
CA ALA A 407 2.73 -12.35 -10.21
C ALA A 407 2.60 -13.68 -10.95
N ASN A 408 2.49 -13.57 -12.27
CA ASN A 408 2.70 -14.69 -13.18
C ASN A 408 4.16 -14.67 -13.65
N ARG A 409 4.95 -15.62 -13.19
CA ARG A 409 6.38 -15.75 -13.47
C ARG A 409 6.69 -17.14 -14.02
N SER A 410 7.89 -17.32 -14.54
CA SER A 410 8.37 -18.62 -15.00
C SER A 410 8.41 -19.69 -13.90
N ASP A 411 8.48 -19.27 -12.63
CA ASP A 411 8.48 -20.12 -11.44
C ASP A 411 7.12 -20.16 -10.71
N SER A 412 6.05 -19.64 -11.33
CA SER A 412 4.70 -19.73 -10.78
C SER A 412 4.16 -21.16 -10.80
N ARG A 413 3.34 -21.51 -9.81
CA ARG A 413 2.67 -22.82 -9.72
C ARG A 413 1.34 -22.79 -10.46
N GLY A 414 0.62 -21.68 -10.35
CA GLY A 414 -0.61 -21.39 -11.09
C GLY A 414 -0.47 -20.17 -11.99
N ASP A 415 -1.59 -19.54 -12.36
CA ASP A 415 -1.54 -18.31 -13.16
C ASP A 415 -0.93 -17.14 -12.37
N LEU A 416 -1.23 -17.01 -11.08
CA LEU A 416 -0.74 -15.95 -10.21
C LEU A 416 -0.28 -16.57 -8.89
N ASP A 417 0.92 -16.20 -8.46
CA ASP A 417 1.49 -16.62 -7.20
C ASP A 417 1.81 -15.39 -6.34
N ILE A 418 1.67 -15.50 -5.02
CA ILE A 418 2.18 -14.49 -4.10
C ILE A 418 3.71 -14.54 -4.08
N CYS A 419 4.31 -13.40 -4.37
CA CYS A 419 5.74 -13.17 -4.35
C CYS A 419 6.07 -11.98 -3.45
N SER A 420 7.30 -11.92 -2.96
CA SER A 420 7.81 -10.77 -2.21
C SER A 420 9.06 -10.18 -2.85
N PHE A 421 9.32 -8.90 -2.65
CA PHE A 421 10.55 -8.25 -3.08
C PHE A 421 10.88 -7.05 -2.20
N GLU A 422 12.09 -6.50 -2.32
CA GLU A 422 12.46 -5.27 -1.62
C GLU A 422 12.26 -4.05 -2.52
N LEU A 423 11.44 -3.09 -2.11
CA LEU A 423 11.28 -1.83 -2.82
C LEU A 423 12.59 -1.05 -2.87
N ARG A 424 12.84 -0.35 -3.98
CA ARG A 424 13.98 0.58 -4.06
C ARG A 424 13.76 1.84 -3.22
N GLN A 425 14.83 2.38 -2.66
CA GLN A 425 14.79 3.37 -1.58
C GLN A 425 13.92 4.62 -1.85
N HIS A 426 14.00 5.21 -3.04
CA HIS A 426 13.34 6.50 -3.32
C HIS A 426 11.81 6.41 -3.47
N ILE A 427 11.25 5.21 -3.68
CA ILE A 427 9.79 4.98 -3.78
C ILE A 427 9.20 4.37 -2.51
N ARG A 428 10.00 4.19 -1.45
CA ARG A 428 9.53 3.61 -0.19
C ARG A 428 8.59 4.58 0.52
N PRO A 429 7.58 4.06 1.24
CA PRO A 429 6.85 4.85 2.22
C PRO A 429 7.74 5.03 3.46
N PHE A 430 7.28 5.80 4.45
CA PHE A 430 8.03 5.92 5.70
C PHE A 430 8.02 4.59 6.45
N LYS A 431 9.19 4.17 6.98
CA LYS A 431 9.23 3.07 7.94
C LYS A 431 8.32 3.42 9.10
N THR A 432 7.44 2.51 9.46
CA THR A 432 6.40 2.72 10.47
C THR A 432 6.50 1.65 11.53
N LEU A 433 6.55 2.10 12.78
CA LEU A 433 6.46 1.27 13.97
C LEU A 433 5.02 1.28 14.46
N TRP A 434 4.78 0.67 15.61
CA TRP A 434 3.49 0.71 16.26
C TRP A 434 3.64 0.74 17.78
N VAL A 435 2.64 1.34 18.41
CA VAL A 435 2.44 1.29 19.86
C VAL A 435 1.17 0.51 20.10
N LYS A 436 1.24 -0.54 20.92
CA LYS A 436 0.08 -1.30 21.35
C LYS A 436 -0.06 -1.24 22.86
N GLY A 437 -1.26 -1.38 23.38
CA GLY A 437 -1.44 -1.44 24.82
C GLY A 437 -2.90 -1.40 25.24
N HIS A 438 -3.10 -1.18 26.53
CA HIS A 438 -4.39 -1.21 27.19
C HIS A 438 -4.60 0.06 28.02
N VAL A 439 -5.72 0.75 27.78
CA VAL A 439 -6.15 1.94 28.52
C VAL A 439 -7.17 1.53 29.58
N TYR A 440 -6.94 1.90 30.83
CA TYR A 440 -7.77 1.48 31.95
C TYR A 440 -7.92 2.55 33.02
N ASP A 441 -8.95 2.41 33.83
CA ASP A 441 -9.23 3.28 34.97
C ASP A 441 -8.21 3.00 36.08
N LYS A 442 -7.47 4.02 36.51
CA LYS A 442 -6.41 3.87 37.51
C LYS A 442 -6.89 3.35 38.87
N LYS A 443 -8.17 3.52 39.23
CA LYS A 443 -8.72 3.07 40.51
C LYS A 443 -9.34 1.69 40.45
N THR A 444 -10.05 1.39 39.36
CA THR A 444 -10.84 0.16 39.23
C THR A 444 -10.18 -0.89 38.35
N SER A 445 -9.12 -0.53 37.63
CA SER A 445 -8.43 -1.36 36.63
C SER A 445 -9.30 -1.82 35.46
N LYS A 446 -10.55 -1.32 35.34
CA LYS A 446 -11.43 -1.63 34.23
C LYS A 446 -10.94 -0.96 32.95
N GLY A 447 -11.02 -1.68 31.83
CA GLY A 447 -10.73 -1.17 30.50
C GLY A 447 -11.59 0.05 30.13
N LEU A 448 -11.01 0.96 29.35
CA LEU A 448 -11.64 2.23 28.98
C LEU A 448 -11.61 2.47 27.46
N PRO A 449 -12.78 2.46 26.79
CA PRO A 449 -12.98 3.13 25.51
C PRO A 449 -12.45 4.58 25.52
N SER A 450 -11.40 4.84 24.76
CA SER A 450 -10.64 6.09 24.81
C SER A 450 -10.12 6.44 23.42
N SER A 451 -9.89 7.73 23.20
CA SER A 451 -9.25 8.22 21.98
C SER A 451 -7.74 8.23 22.19
N VAL A 452 -7.00 7.58 21.29
CA VAL A 452 -5.53 7.58 21.26
C VAL A 452 -5.08 8.34 20.01
N GLU A 453 -4.23 9.35 20.20
CA GLU A 453 -3.90 10.32 19.17
C GLU A 453 -2.38 10.50 19.05
N LEU A 454 -1.91 10.55 17.81
CA LEU A 454 -0.54 10.88 17.47
C LEU A 454 -0.51 12.17 16.65
N ILE A 455 0.22 13.18 17.12
CA ILE A 455 0.30 14.51 16.52
C ILE A 455 1.77 14.80 16.20
N ASP A 456 2.07 15.21 14.97
CA ASP A 456 3.41 15.69 14.58
C ASP A 456 3.70 17.01 15.31
N LEU A 457 4.74 17.06 16.15
CA LEU A 457 5.07 18.24 16.94
C LEU A 457 5.52 19.43 16.08
N ALA A 458 6.11 19.18 14.92
CA ALA A 458 6.60 20.25 14.05
C ALA A 458 5.46 20.90 13.26
N SER A 459 4.61 20.07 12.64
CA SER A 459 3.52 20.55 11.78
C SER A 459 2.20 20.78 12.52
N LYS A 460 2.05 20.18 13.71
CA LYS A 460 0.84 20.22 14.56
C LYS A 460 -0.36 19.48 13.96
N HIS A 461 -0.16 18.72 12.89
CA HIS A 461 -1.20 17.92 12.26
C HIS A 461 -1.36 16.54 12.91
N PHE A 462 -2.60 16.04 12.91
CA PHE A 462 -2.89 14.66 13.27
C PHE A 462 -2.26 13.71 12.26
N VAL A 463 -1.54 12.71 12.76
CA VAL A 463 -0.93 11.66 11.95
C VAL A 463 -1.80 10.41 11.98
N SER A 464 -2.33 10.09 13.16
CA SER A 464 -3.23 8.97 13.38
C SER A 464 -4.12 9.23 14.59
N LYS A 465 -5.36 8.75 14.53
CA LYS A 465 -6.31 8.79 15.65
C LYS A 465 -7.14 7.51 15.70
N VAL A 466 -6.89 6.69 16.71
CA VAL A 466 -7.61 5.43 16.91
C VAL A 466 -8.55 5.52 18.11
N GLN A 467 -9.60 4.71 18.08
CA GLN A 467 -10.41 4.44 19.27
C GLN A 467 -9.98 3.09 19.85
N THR A 468 -9.87 3.01 21.17
CA THR A 468 -9.67 1.72 21.83
C THR A 468 -10.93 0.87 21.72
N ASP A 469 -10.79 -0.46 21.83
CA ASP A 469 -11.94 -1.34 21.91
C ASP A 469 -12.67 -1.22 23.27
N GLU A 470 -13.77 -1.97 23.44
CA GLU A 470 -14.58 -1.94 24.68
C GLU A 470 -13.78 -2.30 25.93
N ASN A 471 -12.72 -3.10 25.76
CA ASN A 471 -11.81 -3.49 26.81
C ASN A 471 -10.63 -2.51 26.95
N GLY A 472 -10.55 -1.44 26.15
CA GLY A 472 -9.48 -0.46 26.23
C GLY A 472 -8.20 -0.82 25.47
N ASN A 473 -8.19 -1.89 24.66
CA ASN A 473 -7.01 -2.23 23.86
C ASN A 473 -6.89 -1.31 22.65
N TYR A 474 -5.66 -1.00 22.26
CA TYR A 474 -5.38 -0.20 21.07
C TYR A 474 -4.11 -0.65 20.37
N LEU A 475 -4.04 -0.29 19.09
CA LEU A 475 -2.84 -0.29 18.27
C LEU A 475 -2.84 1.00 17.46
N ILE A 476 -1.76 1.75 17.50
CA ILE A 476 -1.59 2.98 16.71
C ILE A 476 -0.26 2.92 15.97
N THR A 477 -0.24 3.38 14.73
CA THR A 477 0.97 3.44 13.92
C THR A 477 1.84 4.63 14.31
N LEU A 478 3.15 4.46 14.18
CA LEU A 478 4.16 5.42 14.59
C LEU A 478 5.23 5.54 13.49
N PRO A 479 5.03 6.41 12.49
CA PRO A 479 5.97 6.60 11.38
C PRO A 479 7.30 7.18 11.85
N VAL A 480 8.43 6.66 11.38
CA VAL A 480 9.77 7.13 11.76
C VAL A 480 10.13 8.39 10.99
N GLY A 481 10.92 9.28 11.61
CA GLY A 481 11.48 10.47 10.96
C GLY A 481 10.94 11.81 11.47
N LYS A 482 9.99 11.81 12.41
CA LYS A 482 9.47 13.01 13.06
C LYS A 482 9.34 12.83 14.57
N ASP A 483 9.08 13.94 15.26
CA ASP A 483 8.79 13.94 16.69
C ASP A 483 7.28 14.06 16.91
N TYR A 484 6.73 13.26 17.82
CA TYR A 484 5.29 13.18 18.00
C TYR A 484 4.87 13.40 19.44
N ALA A 485 3.74 14.08 19.63
CA ALA A 485 2.97 14.05 20.86
C ALA A 485 2.02 12.84 20.80
N PHE A 486 2.04 12.02 21.85
CA PHE A 486 1.16 10.88 22.03
C PHE A 486 0.18 11.19 23.16
N ASN A 487 -1.11 11.22 22.86
CA ASN A 487 -2.14 11.60 23.81
C ASN A 487 -3.22 10.53 23.91
N VAL A 488 -3.73 10.31 25.13
CA VAL A 488 -4.92 9.49 25.36
C VAL A 488 -5.96 10.28 26.13
N ASN A 489 -7.17 10.36 25.58
CA ASN A 489 -8.25 11.16 26.14
C ASN A 489 -9.52 10.35 26.32
N ARG A 490 -10.21 10.60 27.44
CA ARG A 490 -11.54 10.09 27.74
C ARG A 490 -12.30 11.09 28.61
N LYS A 491 -13.57 11.35 28.25
CA LYS A 491 -14.45 12.23 29.03
C LYS A 491 -14.54 11.76 30.49
N GLY A 492 -14.37 12.70 31.43
CA GLY A 492 -14.38 12.42 32.87
C GLY A 492 -13.02 12.03 33.47
N TYR A 493 -11.96 11.96 32.66
CA TYR A 493 -10.60 11.64 33.08
C TYR A 493 -9.65 12.77 32.71
N LEU A 494 -8.54 12.89 33.45
CA LEU A 494 -7.40 13.67 32.98
C LEU A 494 -6.75 12.91 31.81
N PHE A 495 -6.37 13.64 30.76
CA PHE A 495 -5.70 13.03 29.61
C PHE A 495 -4.30 12.53 30.00
N TYR A 496 -3.84 11.51 29.28
CA TYR A 496 -2.45 11.07 29.33
C TYR A 496 -1.67 11.73 28.20
N SER A 497 -0.43 12.13 28.48
CA SER A 497 0.48 12.75 27.53
C SER A 497 1.83 12.07 27.60
N ASP A 498 2.43 11.85 26.44
CA ASP A 498 3.84 11.46 26.27
C ASP A 498 4.36 11.97 24.91
N ASN A 499 5.62 11.69 24.60
CA ASN A 499 6.24 12.04 23.33
C ASN A 499 7.09 10.89 22.76
N PHE A 500 7.30 10.93 21.45
CA PHE A 500 8.21 10.05 20.72
C PHE A 500 9.13 10.89 19.85
N PHE A 501 10.40 11.02 20.22
CA PHE A 501 11.42 11.76 19.47
C PHE A 501 12.12 10.87 18.43
N LEU A 502 11.47 10.61 17.29
CA LEU A 502 11.98 9.71 16.24
C LEU A 502 12.66 10.44 15.08
N SER A 503 12.83 11.77 15.15
CA SER A 503 13.54 12.54 14.12
C SER A 503 15.04 12.26 14.06
N GLN A 504 15.66 11.95 15.22
CA GLN A 504 17.11 11.78 15.36
C GLN A 504 17.53 10.53 16.14
N ARG A 505 16.59 9.75 16.66
CA ARG A 505 16.87 8.55 17.45
C ARG A 505 16.58 7.30 16.66
N SER A 506 17.41 6.27 16.87
CA SER A 506 17.07 4.93 16.43
C SER A 506 15.86 4.44 17.22
N PRO A 507 14.84 3.89 16.57
CA PRO A 507 13.68 3.42 17.30
C PRO A 507 13.99 2.21 18.17
N ASP A 508 13.29 2.11 19.31
CA ASP A 508 13.32 0.92 20.16
C ASP A 508 12.47 -0.20 19.53
N SER A 509 12.79 -1.42 19.90
CA SER A 509 12.23 -2.68 19.47
C SER A 509 10.77 -2.94 19.92
N THR A 510 10.28 -2.32 21.00
CA THR A 510 8.92 -2.56 21.49
C THR A 510 8.30 -1.35 22.17
N TYR A 511 7.11 -0.94 21.73
CA TYR A 511 6.28 0.03 22.43
C TYR A 511 4.97 -0.64 22.87
N GLU A 512 5.07 -1.50 23.89
CA GLU A 512 3.88 -1.86 24.67
C GLU A 512 3.66 -0.80 25.74
N LYS A 513 2.48 -0.17 25.75
CA LYS A 513 2.20 0.97 26.61
C LYS A 513 0.82 0.90 27.23
N ASN A 514 0.79 0.44 28.47
CA ASN A 514 -0.44 0.35 29.26
C ASN A 514 -0.65 1.66 30.02
N ILE A 515 -1.85 2.22 29.91
CA ILE A 515 -2.14 3.60 30.32
C ILE A 515 -3.26 3.61 31.36
N ALA A 516 -2.89 3.99 32.58
CA ALA A 516 -3.81 4.20 33.68
C ALA A 516 -4.35 5.65 33.62
N LEU A 517 -5.59 5.85 33.17
CA LEU A 517 -6.23 7.16 33.19
C LEU A 517 -6.74 7.48 34.60
N GLN A 518 -6.44 8.69 35.06
CA GLN A 518 -6.88 9.19 36.36
C GLN A 518 -8.23 9.92 36.20
N PRO A 519 -9.29 9.52 36.94
CA PRO A 519 -10.54 10.27 36.97
C PRO A 519 -10.33 11.72 37.42
N ILE A 520 -11.13 12.66 36.89
CA ILE A 520 -11.07 14.07 37.31
C ILE A 520 -11.63 14.19 38.74
N GLU A 521 -10.74 14.41 39.70
CA GLU A 521 -11.08 14.62 41.10
C GLU A 521 -10.09 15.56 41.79
N VAL A 522 -10.48 16.10 42.94
CA VAL A 522 -9.61 17.00 43.72
C VAL A 522 -8.30 16.30 44.03
N ASN A 523 -7.19 16.99 43.81
CA ASN A 523 -5.81 16.49 43.91
C ASN A 523 -5.33 15.52 42.82
N ALA A 524 -6.16 15.12 41.86
CA ALA A 524 -5.67 14.41 40.68
C ALA A 524 -4.66 15.28 39.92
N SER A 525 -3.60 14.67 39.41
CA SER A 525 -2.59 15.37 38.61
C SER A 525 -2.09 14.53 37.44
N ILE A 526 -1.57 15.22 36.43
CA ILE A 526 -0.88 14.66 35.27
C ILE A 526 0.38 15.46 34.96
N VAL A 527 1.36 14.80 34.38
CA VAL A 527 2.55 15.45 33.81
C VAL A 527 2.24 15.84 32.36
N LEU A 528 2.60 17.07 32.00
CA LEU A 528 2.47 17.61 30.67
C LEU A 528 3.80 17.44 29.91
N HIS A 529 3.96 16.33 29.18
CA HIS A 529 5.25 15.90 28.59
C HIS A 529 5.65 16.63 27.30
N ASN A 530 4.78 17.49 26.79
CA ASN A 530 4.95 18.23 25.54
C ASN A 530 4.92 19.75 25.78
N ILE A 531 5.16 20.22 27.01
CA ILE A 531 5.43 21.64 27.29
C ILE A 531 6.94 21.87 27.24
N PHE A 532 7.39 22.58 26.21
CA PHE A 532 8.81 22.80 25.94
C PHE A 532 9.24 24.23 26.22
N PHE A 533 10.42 24.34 26.85
CA PHE A 533 11.11 25.59 27.13
C PHE A 533 12.59 25.42 26.77
N GLU A 534 13.20 26.45 26.19
CA GLU A 534 14.66 26.48 26.05
C GLU A 534 15.34 26.57 27.43
N THR A 535 16.62 26.17 27.47
CA THR A 535 17.45 26.21 28.68
C THR A 535 17.46 27.61 29.29
N LYS A 536 17.14 27.70 30.59
CA LYS A 536 17.01 28.96 31.36
C LYS A 536 15.97 29.96 30.84
N LYS A 537 15.15 29.60 29.85
CA LYS A 537 14.04 30.44 29.36
C LYS A 537 12.69 29.95 29.88
N PHE A 538 11.71 30.84 29.80
CA PHE A 538 10.31 30.59 30.15
C PHE A 538 9.34 30.94 29.01
N ASP A 539 9.86 31.30 27.84
CA ASP A 539 9.06 31.43 26.62
C ASP A 539 8.64 30.04 26.15
N LEU A 540 7.35 29.88 25.87
CA LEU A 540 6.81 28.61 25.39
C LEU A 540 7.26 28.37 23.95
N ASP A 541 7.86 27.21 23.70
CA ASP A 541 8.14 26.77 22.33
C ASP A 541 6.81 26.55 21.59
N PRO A 542 6.67 26.97 20.32
CA PRO A 542 5.49 26.73 19.50
C PRO A 542 5.05 25.25 19.42
N LYS A 543 5.96 24.28 19.59
CA LYS A 543 5.65 22.84 19.68
C LYS A 543 4.74 22.51 20.87
N SER A 544 4.78 23.32 21.93
CA SER A 544 3.95 23.15 23.13
C SER A 544 2.46 23.31 22.89
N GLN A 545 2.09 23.95 21.77
CA GLN A 545 0.70 24.18 21.42
C GLN A 545 -0.11 22.88 21.35
N ALA A 546 0.47 21.78 20.85
CA ALA A 546 -0.23 20.51 20.70
C ALA A 546 -0.81 19.98 22.03
N GLU A 547 -0.11 20.21 23.15
CA GLU A 547 -0.59 19.83 24.48
C GLU A 547 -1.41 20.93 25.16
N LEU A 548 -1.07 22.19 24.94
CA LEU A 548 -1.88 23.31 25.45
C LEU A 548 -3.32 23.25 24.90
N ASP A 549 -3.49 22.85 23.64
CA ASP A 549 -4.81 22.62 23.04
C ASP A 549 -5.58 21.51 23.77
N LYS A 550 -4.90 20.47 24.32
CA LYS A 550 -5.54 19.44 25.15
C LYS A 550 -5.96 19.96 26.51
N VAL A 551 -5.14 20.81 27.13
CA VAL A 551 -5.51 21.49 28.39
C VAL A 551 -6.71 22.41 28.18
N ILE A 552 -6.75 23.16 27.08
CA ILE A 552 -7.88 24.01 26.70
C ILE A 552 -9.14 23.16 26.50
N GLN A 553 -9.04 22.07 25.75
CA GLN A 553 -10.17 21.14 25.55
C GLN A 553 -10.70 20.60 26.88
N LEU A 554 -9.81 20.12 27.77
CA LEU A 554 -10.18 19.63 29.09
C LEU A 554 -10.96 20.67 29.91
N LEU A 555 -10.51 21.94 29.89
CA LEU A 555 -11.12 23.03 30.64
C LEU A 555 -12.44 23.52 30.02
N ASN A 556 -12.59 23.43 28.69
CA ASN A 556 -13.83 23.73 28.00
C ASN A 556 -14.88 22.65 28.24
N ASP A 557 -14.48 21.38 28.20
CA ASP A 557 -15.37 20.23 28.47
C ASP A 557 -15.83 20.18 29.94
N ASN A 558 -15.12 20.88 30.85
CA ASN A 558 -15.41 20.92 32.29
C ASN A 558 -15.40 22.37 32.80
N SER A 559 -16.49 23.12 32.57
CA SER A 559 -16.57 24.57 32.83
C SER A 559 -16.31 25.01 34.28
N THR A 560 -16.54 24.13 35.26
CA THR A 560 -16.34 24.39 36.70
C THR A 560 -14.94 24.01 37.20
N LEU A 561 -14.16 23.28 36.40
CA LEU A 561 -12.85 22.77 36.79
C LEU A 561 -11.86 23.91 37.02
N LYS A 562 -11.21 23.90 38.19
CA LYS A 562 -10.07 24.78 38.53
C LYS A 562 -8.79 23.96 38.66
N ILE A 563 -7.71 24.44 38.07
CA ILE A 563 -6.43 23.73 38.00
C ILE A 563 -5.27 24.59 38.51
N GLU A 564 -4.25 23.93 39.05
CA GLU A 564 -2.91 24.45 39.26
C GLU A 564 -2.01 23.97 38.12
N ILE A 565 -1.29 24.88 37.48
CA ILE A 565 -0.13 24.56 36.66
C ILE A 565 1.10 24.67 37.55
N SER A 566 1.79 23.54 37.73
CA SER A 566 2.93 23.42 38.62
C SER A 566 4.22 23.29 37.79
N GLY A 567 5.20 24.16 38.04
CA GLY A 567 6.53 24.09 37.43
C GLY A 567 7.55 23.44 38.37
N HIS A 568 8.38 22.54 37.84
CA HIS A 568 9.45 21.86 38.57
C HIS A 568 10.78 21.97 37.83
N THR A 569 11.89 21.97 38.58
CA THR A 569 13.26 21.88 38.04
C THR A 569 13.98 20.67 38.63
N ASP A 570 15.12 20.31 38.04
CA ASP A 570 16.11 19.47 38.72
C ASP A 570 16.90 20.29 39.76
N ASN A 571 17.90 19.64 40.37
CA ASN A 571 18.76 20.23 41.39
C ASN A 571 19.98 21.01 40.83
N VAL A 572 20.01 21.31 39.52
CA VAL A 572 21.12 22.03 38.91
C VAL A 572 20.83 23.54 38.96
N GLY A 573 21.77 24.31 39.53
CA GLY A 573 21.64 25.76 39.69
C GLY A 573 21.41 26.18 41.15
N LYS A 574 21.07 27.46 41.36
CA LYS A 574 20.77 27.97 42.70
C LYS A 574 19.29 27.71 43.01
N PRO A 575 18.93 27.25 44.23
CA PRO A 575 17.54 26.98 44.58
C PRO A 575 16.58 28.17 44.36
N ALA A 576 17.02 29.39 44.66
CA ALA A 576 16.23 30.60 44.44
C ALA A 576 15.96 30.90 42.94
N ASP A 577 16.94 30.65 42.09
CA ASP A 577 16.82 30.80 40.64
C ASP A 577 15.88 29.73 40.07
N ASN A 578 15.98 28.49 40.59
CA ASN A 578 15.13 27.36 40.23
C ASN A 578 13.65 27.59 40.59
N ILE A 579 13.37 28.17 41.76
CA ILE A 579 12.03 28.60 42.16
C ILE A 579 11.50 29.70 41.22
N THR A 580 12.32 30.71 40.93
CA THR A 580 11.94 31.81 40.04
C THR A 580 11.63 31.31 38.63
N LEU A 581 12.51 30.47 38.06
CA LEU A 581 12.36 29.90 36.73
C LEU A 581 11.11 29.03 36.61
N SER A 582 10.92 28.09 37.54
CA SER A 582 9.74 27.22 37.53
C SER A 582 8.43 27.99 37.68
N ASN A 583 8.42 29.04 38.51
CA ASN A 583 7.25 29.89 38.69
C ASN A 583 6.93 30.72 37.42
N ASN A 584 7.96 31.24 36.76
CA ASN A 584 7.79 31.96 35.49
C ASN A 584 7.27 31.03 34.38
N ARG A 585 7.79 29.80 34.28
CA ARG A 585 7.29 28.80 33.32
C ARG A 585 5.82 28.45 33.56
N ALA A 586 5.41 28.22 34.80
CA ALA A 586 4.01 27.99 35.15
C ALA A 586 3.12 29.19 34.78
N ARG A 587 3.60 30.42 35.01
CA ARG A 587 2.89 31.65 34.60
C ARG A 587 2.79 31.77 33.09
N SER A 588 3.81 31.42 32.31
CA SER A 588 3.74 31.44 30.85
C SER A 588 2.62 30.54 30.32
N VAL A 589 2.49 29.33 30.87
CA VAL A 589 1.39 28.41 30.53
C VAL A 589 0.03 29.03 30.89
N VAL A 590 -0.14 29.53 32.12
CA VAL A 590 -1.40 30.16 32.53
C VAL A 590 -1.75 31.37 31.66
N SER A 591 -0.79 32.24 31.37
CA SER A 591 -0.97 33.39 30.47
C SER A 591 -1.41 32.96 29.08
N TYR A 592 -0.84 31.87 28.55
CA TYR A 592 -1.26 31.31 27.27
C TYR A 592 -2.72 30.84 27.33
N LEU A 593 -3.11 30.08 28.35
CA LEU A 593 -4.48 29.58 28.50
C LEU A 593 -5.49 30.73 28.62
N ILE A 594 -5.15 31.79 29.35
CA ILE A 594 -5.97 33.01 29.44
C ILE A 594 -6.10 33.68 28.07
N SER A 595 -5.01 33.77 27.30
CA SER A 595 -5.03 34.35 25.95
C SER A 595 -5.93 33.57 24.97
N LYS A 596 -6.22 32.30 25.29
CA LYS A 596 -7.13 31.41 24.54
C LYS A 596 -8.55 31.37 25.11
N GLY A 597 -8.89 32.25 26.06
CA GLY A 597 -10.26 32.43 26.55
C GLY A 597 -10.60 31.69 27.84
N ILE A 598 -9.64 31.01 28.49
CA ILE A 598 -9.89 30.40 29.80
C ILE A 598 -9.91 31.47 30.90
N ALA A 599 -10.98 31.51 31.70
CA ALA A 599 -11.12 32.47 32.78
C ALA A 599 -9.99 32.36 33.82
N ALA A 600 -9.31 33.47 34.11
CA ALA A 600 -8.15 33.52 35.02
C ALA A 600 -8.44 32.93 36.42
N GLN A 601 -9.65 33.12 36.95
CA GLN A 601 -10.09 32.57 38.24
C GLN A 601 -10.12 31.03 38.33
N ARG A 602 -9.97 30.34 37.19
CA ARG A 602 -9.89 28.87 37.10
C ARG A 602 -8.45 28.37 37.12
N LEU A 603 -7.46 29.26 37.07
CA LEU A 603 -6.06 28.93 36.84
C LEU A 603 -5.19 29.46 37.98
N VAL A 604 -4.33 28.59 38.51
CA VAL A 604 -3.29 28.96 39.47
C VAL A 604 -1.94 28.55 38.89
N ALA A 605 -0.94 29.44 38.91
CA ALA A 605 0.43 29.12 38.55
C ALA A 605 1.29 29.00 39.81
N LYS A 606 2.11 27.94 39.91
CA LYS A 606 3.01 27.75 41.05
C LYS A 606 4.32 27.08 40.67
N GLY A 607 5.46 27.71 41.00
CA GLY A 607 6.78 27.10 40.90
C GLY A 607 7.17 26.37 42.19
N TYR A 608 7.70 25.16 42.06
CA TYR A 608 8.25 24.38 43.18
C TYR A 608 9.78 24.22 43.11
N GLY A 609 10.43 24.68 42.04
CA GLY A 609 11.86 24.45 41.83
C GLY A 609 12.19 22.96 41.97
N GLU A 610 13.26 22.67 42.71
CA GLU A 610 13.76 21.32 42.96
C GLU A 610 13.13 20.62 44.19
N THR A 611 12.19 21.28 44.89
CA THR A 611 11.70 20.82 46.21
C THR A 611 10.78 19.59 46.17
N LYS A 612 10.35 19.17 44.97
CA LYS A 612 9.43 18.04 44.76
C LYS A 612 9.94 17.10 43.64
N PRO A 613 11.07 16.39 43.87
CA PRO A 613 11.60 15.44 42.90
C PRO A 613 10.69 14.21 42.81
N VAL A 614 10.55 13.68 41.60
CA VAL A 614 9.86 12.40 41.30
C VAL A 614 10.85 11.29 40.92
N ALA A 615 12.11 11.66 40.68
CA ALA A 615 13.20 10.74 40.36
C ALA A 615 14.53 11.21 40.97
N ASP A 616 15.54 10.34 40.94
CA ASP A 616 16.87 10.65 41.46
C ASP A 616 17.58 11.72 40.62
N ASN A 617 18.04 12.79 41.26
CA ASN A 617 18.77 13.87 40.59
C ASN A 617 20.24 13.52 40.25
N LYS A 618 20.73 12.34 40.65
CA LYS A 618 22.09 11.89 40.31
C LYS A 618 22.26 11.56 38.83
N THR A 619 21.22 11.06 38.17
CA THR A 619 21.27 10.65 36.76
C THR A 619 20.67 11.73 35.86
N GLU A 620 21.09 11.80 34.60
CA GLU A 620 20.47 12.74 33.65
C GLU A 620 19.02 12.39 33.38
N ASP A 621 18.67 11.10 33.29
CA ASP A 621 17.30 10.65 33.09
C ASP A 621 16.38 11.07 34.26
N GLY A 622 16.85 10.91 35.50
CA GLY A 622 16.07 11.34 36.66
C GLY A 622 15.97 12.86 36.77
N ARG A 623 17.02 13.61 36.41
CA ARG A 623 16.92 15.08 36.28
C ARG A 623 15.92 15.48 35.19
N ALA A 624 15.90 14.80 34.05
CA ALA A 624 14.93 15.05 32.99
C ALA A 624 13.48 14.85 33.48
N MET A 625 13.22 13.78 34.25
CA MET A 625 11.90 13.58 34.89
C MET A 625 11.55 14.68 35.91
N ASN A 626 12.53 15.24 36.60
CA ASN A 626 12.30 16.32 37.56
C ASN A 626 12.04 17.68 36.89
N ARG A 627 12.56 17.91 35.68
CA ARG A 627 12.27 19.08 34.83
C ARG A 627 10.92 18.91 34.12
N ARG A 628 9.83 19.18 34.83
CA ARG A 628 8.47 18.92 34.32
C ARG A 628 7.49 20.04 34.62
N THR A 629 6.40 20.05 33.86
CA THR A 629 5.20 20.82 34.16
C THR A 629 4.07 19.86 34.49
N GLU A 630 3.32 20.12 35.55
CA GLU A 630 2.15 19.32 35.93
C GLU A 630 0.88 20.16 35.86
N LEU A 631 -0.23 19.49 35.58
CA LEU A 631 -1.56 20.01 35.82
C LEU A 631 -2.14 19.26 37.02
N LYS A 632 -2.62 20.00 38.02
CA LYS A 632 -3.28 19.46 39.21
C LYS A 632 -4.68 20.03 39.39
N VAL A 633 -5.65 19.19 39.68
CA VAL A 633 -7.02 19.60 39.97
C VAL A 633 -7.13 20.18 41.39
N ILE A 634 -7.64 21.41 41.50
CA ILE A 634 -7.86 22.11 42.77
C ILE A 634 -9.31 21.92 43.24
N SER A 635 -10.27 22.08 42.33
CA SER A 635 -11.71 21.94 42.59
C SER A 635 -12.46 21.69 41.28
N ARG A 636 -13.66 21.12 41.34
CA ARG A 636 -14.52 20.82 40.18
C ARG A 636 -15.97 21.13 40.49
#